data_AF-A0A3R7B725-F1
#
_entry.id   AF-A0A3R7B725-F1
#
_cell.length_a   1.000
_cell.length_b   1.000
_cell.length_c   1.000
_cell.angle_alpha   90.00
_cell.angle_beta   90.00
_cell.angle_gamma   90.00
#
_symmetry.space_group_name_H-M   'P 1'
#
loop_
_entity.id
_entity.type
_entity.pdbx_description
1 polymer ?
#
loop_
_entity_poly.entity_id
_entity_poly.type
_entity_poly.pdbx_seq_one_letter_code
_entity_poly.pdbx_strand_id
1 'polypeptide(L)'
;GSSVKFTKDSFTMDKVFQLVVNTFGSKSKRDILSMSTGFGKSLSKSEFPVGQILANERKRKPDGGQNECFYCNGKYNEGAKVHMKKDCPKRKEDFAKGYYRTSIFKAAKSGPAKVAAVRATRSEVAVGQVEVATPSSGDRTATDMEQEADSLDDLTMQLEYARSRLALPFLNHLVRFGMKVLLALVALPYATGATDFNAQAKVIVDAMTIDELIGQMTQVNINYVIQDQNAKKVVDPSKVEELANQRIGSYLNSPFSLSTAANVTGWSATEWRSAISQIQTTHKATTGHPIIYGVDSLHGANYVQNAVLFPHQINVGATFDPAFASQMGRFAGRDTRAAGIHWIFGPCLDPPRHKGWPRIMETFGEDPAVVADMGRAIVQGIQSNNVAACFKHYIGYSGSASGKDRDPVTLSKHELLNIFMLPFKAVIDAGIMTGMDSYIALNGVPTSANRQTSIDLLRTDLKFDGFLVSDWEEIYMMQYFHQYATNRDDAVFKAMSDSSLDMSMVPTDTSFIGIM
;
A
#
# COMPACT_ATOMS: atom_id res chain seq x y z
N GLY A 1 -16.75 6.36 46.68
CA GLY A 1 -17.20 7.72 47.03
C GLY A 1 -16.35 8.31 48.13
N SER A 2 -15.14 8.76 47.81
CA SER A 2 -14.35 9.67 48.65
C SER A 2 -13.29 10.31 47.75
N SER A 3 -13.48 11.59 47.42
CA SER A 3 -12.55 12.36 46.59
C SER A 3 -11.37 12.84 47.46
N VAL A 4 -10.17 12.39 47.14
CA VAL A 4 -8.94 12.95 47.72
C VAL A 4 -8.44 14.03 46.78
N LYS A 5 -8.53 15.29 47.20
CA LYS A 5 -7.93 16.43 46.47
C LYS A 5 -6.43 16.50 46.82
N PHE A 6 -5.57 16.42 45.82
CA PHE A 6 -4.14 16.68 45.97
C PHE A 6 -3.82 18.12 45.52
N THR A 7 -3.15 18.88 46.38
CA THR A 7 -2.50 20.15 46.00
C THR A 7 -1.02 19.90 45.71
N LYS A 8 -0.38 20.81 44.97
CA LYS A 8 0.99 20.67 44.43
C LYS A 8 2.06 20.39 45.51
N ASP A 9 1.82 20.81 46.75
CA ASP A 9 2.75 20.63 47.87
C ASP A 9 2.46 19.37 48.73
N SER A 10 1.46 18.58 48.35
CA SER A 10 1.01 17.39 49.11
C SER A 10 1.39 16.05 48.49
N PHE A 11 2.10 16.06 47.36
CA PHE A 11 2.47 14.86 46.61
C PHE A 11 3.90 14.40 46.93
N THR A 12 4.08 13.72 48.06
CA THR A 12 5.34 13.03 48.37
C THR A 12 5.20 11.53 48.09
N MET A 13 6.26 10.91 47.56
CA MET A 13 6.26 9.47 47.24
C MET A 13 5.93 8.61 48.47
N ASP A 14 6.32 9.05 49.67
CA ASP A 14 5.97 8.37 50.92
C ASP A 14 4.47 8.37 51.21
N LYS A 15 3.74 9.44 50.87
CA LYS A 15 2.28 9.50 51.03
C LYS A 15 1.56 8.64 50.00
N VAL A 16 2.08 8.57 48.77
CA VAL A 16 1.57 7.65 47.73
C VAL A 16 1.79 6.21 48.15
N PHE A 17 2.96 5.89 48.70
CA PHE A 17 3.28 4.56 49.20
C PHE A 17 2.40 4.17 50.40
N GLN A 18 2.21 5.09 51.36
CA GLN A 18 1.28 4.89 52.47
C GLN A 18 -0.17 4.72 52.02
N LEU A 19 -0.63 5.45 51.00
CA LEU A 19 -1.98 5.28 50.46
C LEU A 19 -2.16 3.90 49.82
N VAL A 20 -1.16 3.41 49.09
CA VAL A 20 -1.16 2.06 48.49
C VAL A 20 -1.15 0.99 49.59
N VAL A 21 -0.31 1.14 50.61
CA VAL A 21 -0.24 0.20 51.75
C VAL A 21 -1.54 0.20 52.57
N ASN A 22 -2.16 1.37 52.79
CA ASN A 22 -3.42 1.48 53.53
C ASN A 22 -4.63 0.99 52.73
N THR A 23 -4.60 1.12 51.40
CA THR A 23 -5.70 0.69 50.52
C THR A 23 -5.67 -0.82 50.27
N PHE A 24 -4.48 -1.42 50.16
CA PHE A 24 -4.32 -2.84 49.82
C PHE A 24 -3.84 -3.72 50.99
N GLY A 25 -3.51 -3.13 52.14
CA GLY A 25 -2.97 -3.84 53.31
C GLY A 25 -1.62 -4.52 53.03
N SER A 26 -1.15 -5.34 53.97
CA SER A 26 0.07 -6.16 53.86
C SER A 26 -0.07 -7.35 52.89
N LYS A 27 -0.83 -7.20 51.81
CA LYS A 27 -1.14 -8.28 50.87
C LYS A 27 0.00 -8.49 49.88
N SER A 28 0.26 -9.76 49.56
CA SER A 28 1.34 -10.11 48.64
C SER A 28 0.96 -9.76 47.20
N LYS A 29 1.97 -9.62 46.32
CA LYS A 29 1.78 -9.36 44.88
C LYS A 29 0.81 -10.35 44.21
N ARG A 30 0.69 -11.56 44.75
CA ARG A 30 -0.21 -12.61 44.27
C ARG A 30 -1.68 -12.34 44.62
N ASP A 31 -1.94 -11.74 45.77
CA ASP A 31 -3.29 -11.41 46.25
C ASP A 31 -3.88 -10.21 45.52
N ILE A 32 -3.02 -9.29 45.05
CA ILE A 32 -3.44 -8.13 44.25
C ILE A 32 -3.86 -8.58 42.84
N LEU A 33 -3.15 -9.56 42.26
CA LEU A 33 -3.45 -10.08 40.92
C LEU A 33 -4.70 -10.98 40.87
N SER A 34 -5.08 -11.60 41.99
CA SER A 34 -6.31 -12.41 42.05
C SER A 34 -7.58 -11.57 42.18
N MET A 35 -7.47 -10.31 42.59
CA MET A 35 -8.60 -9.39 42.74
C MET A 35 -9.02 -8.71 41.42
N SER A 36 -8.16 -8.71 40.38
CA SER A 36 -8.47 -8.10 39.07
C SER A 36 -9.09 -9.06 38.05
N THR A 37 -9.23 -10.34 38.38
CA THR A 37 -9.82 -11.33 37.48
C THR A 37 -10.85 -12.16 38.23
N GLY A 38 -12.10 -11.73 38.17
CA GLY A 38 -13.25 -12.55 38.56
C GLY A 38 -13.47 -13.69 37.58
N PHE A 39 -12.55 -14.66 37.50
CA PHE A 39 -12.75 -15.98 36.90
C PHE A 39 -11.75 -16.96 37.54
N GLY A 40 -12.13 -17.47 38.71
CA GLY A 40 -11.53 -18.68 39.25
C GLY A 40 -12.04 -19.89 38.49
N LYS A 41 -11.29 -20.36 37.49
CA LYS A 41 -11.20 -21.78 37.08
C LYS A 41 -9.98 -21.94 36.17
N SER A 42 -9.03 -22.74 36.64
CA SER A 42 -7.90 -23.25 35.85
C SER A 42 -8.42 -24.04 34.65
N LEU A 43 -8.27 -23.51 33.44
CA LEU A 43 -8.48 -24.28 32.22
C LEU A 43 -7.26 -25.19 31.99
N SER A 44 -7.51 -26.50 31.88
CA SER A 44 -6.49 -27.51 31.64
C SER A 44 -5.92 -27.39 30.22
N LYS A 45 -4.67 -27.81 30.05
CA LYS A 45 -3.87 -27.75 28.80
C LYS A 45 -4.41 -28.58 27.62
N SER A 46 -5.63 -29.11 27.67
CA SER A 46 -6.12 -30.12 26.71
C SER A 46 -7.12 -29.63 25.66
N GLU A 47 -7.45 -28.34 25.57
CA GLU A 47 -8.51 -27.86 24.64
C GLU A 47 -8.05 -26.80 23.63
N PHE A 48 -6.95 -27.04 22.92
CA PHE A 48 -6.64 -26.32 21.68
C PHE A 48 -6.29 -27.30 20.53
N PRO A 49 -7.02 -27.28 19.39
CA PRO A 49 -6.79 -28.19 18.27
C PRO A 49 -5.58 -27.81 17.38
N VAL A 50 -4.68 -26.94 17.86
CA VAL A 50 -3.43 -26.60 17.16
C VAL A 50 -2.41 -27.75 17.26
N GLY A 51 -2.50 -28.57 18.33
CA GLY A 51 -1.62 -29.73 18.53
C GLY A 51 -1.89 -30.91 17.60
N GLN A 52 -3.13 -31.09 17.11
CA GLN A 52 -3.48 -32.20 16.21
C GLN A 52 -3.07 -31.94 14.76
N ILE A 53 -3.08 -30.68 14.31
CA ILE A 53 -2.64 -30.31 12.95
C ILE A 53 -1.13 -30.53 12.80
N LEU A 54 -0.34 -30.14 13.80
CA LEU A 54 1.11 -30.37 13.83
C LEU A 54 1.50 -31.84 14.09
N ALA A 55 0.60 -32.65 14.65
CA ALA A 55 0.81 -34.09 14.81
C ALA A 55 0.52 -34.89 13.52
N ASN A 56 -0.35 -34.37 12.64
CA ASN A 56 -0.68 -35.00 11.36
C ASN A 56 0.41 -34.78 10.28
N GLU A 57 1.13 -33.65 10.31
CA GLU A 57 2.33 -33.49 9.45
C GLU A 57 3.48 -34.43 9.84
N ARG A 58 3.52 -34.95 11.08
CA ARG A 58 4.54 -35.90 11.54
C ARG A 58 4.26 -37.36 11.17
N LYS A 59 3.08 -37.68 10.62
CA LYS A 59 2.66 -39.06 10.36
C LYS A 59 2.67 -39.48 8.88
N ARG A 60 3.14 -38.64 7.95
CA ARG A 60 3.46 -39.14 6.60
C ARG A 60 4.69 -40.04 6.67
N LYS A 61 4.46 -41.35 6.55
CA LYS A 61 5.52 -42.33 6.28
C LYS A 61 5.96 -42.24 4.80
N PRO A 62 7.18 -42.70 4.50
CA PRO A 62 7.93 -42.34 3.32
C PRO A 62 7.87 -43.45 2.26
N ASP A 63 7.03 -43.27 1.26
CA ASP A 63 7.06 -44.05 0.03
C ASP A 63 6.54 -43.20 -1.12
N GLY A 64 7.39 -42.25 -1.51
CA GLY A 64 7.15 -41.38 -2.66
C GLY A 64 8.26 -40.36 -2.89
N GLY A 65 9.53 -40.80 -2.82
CA GLY A 65 10.67 -40.15 -3.48
C GLY A 65 11.09 -38.74 -3.04
N GLN A 66 11.88 -38.65 -1.96
CA GLN A 66 13.19 -37.96 -1.83
C GLN A 66 13.46 -37.60 -0.36
N ASN A 67 14.46 -38.24 0.24
CA ASN A 67 14.90 -38.06 1.64
C ASN A 67 15.70 -36.75 1.84
N GLU A 68 15.18 -35.63 1.36
CA GLU A 68 15.89 -34.35 1.43
C GLU A 68 15.30 -33.47 2.53
N CYS A 69 16.11 -33.16 3.55
CA CYS A 69 15.76 -32.10 4.48
C CYS A 69 15.78 -30.76 3.70
N PHE A 70 14.62 -30.12 3.56
CA PHE A 70 14.43 -28.84 2.88
C PHE A 70 15.44 -27.75 3.29
N TYR A 71 15.90 -27.76 4.53
CA TYR A 71 16.84 -26.75 5.05
C TYR A 71 18.28 -26.91 4.56
N CYS A 72 18.67 -28.12 4.16
CA CYS A 72 20.04 -28.40 3.73
C CYS A 72 20.12 -29.10 2.38
N ASN A 73 19.01 -29.24 1.65
CA ASN A 73 18.92 -29.98 0.38
C ASN A 73 19.59 -31.36 0.48
N GLY A 74 19.37 -32.08 1.58
CA GLY A 74 19.95 -33.42 1.79
C GLY A 74 21.48 -33.49 1.99
N LYS A 75 22.23 -32.36 1.91
CA LYS A 75 23.71 -32.35 1.96
C LYS A 75 24.35 -32.95 3.22
N TYR A 76 23.62 -33.02 4.33
CA TYR A 76 24.15 -33.46 5.64
C TYR A 76 23.60 -34.83 6.08
N ASN A 77 23.10 -35.62 5.14
CA ASN A 77 22.70 -37.01 5.39
C ASN A 77 23.94 -37.94 5.33
N GLU A 78 24.90 -37.76 6.24
CA GLU A 78 26.03 -38.70 6.34
C GLU A 78 25.53 -40.07 6.84
N GLY A 79 25.90 -41.14 6.14
CA GLY A 79 25.56 -42.52 6.52
C GLY A 79 24.07 -42.87 6.41
N ALA A 80 23.30 -42.22 5.53
CA ALA A 80 21.89 -42.49 5.26
C ALA A 80 20.92 -42.27 6.45
N LYS A 81 21.33 -41.56 7.51
CA LYS A 81 20.45 -41.21 8.63
C LYS A 81 19.72 -39.88 8.34
N VAL A 82 18.41 -39.98 8.07
CA VAL A 82 17.52 -38.83 7.96
C VAL A 82 17.40 -38.15 9.33
N HIS A 83 17.54 -36.82 9.38
CA HIS A 83 17.41 -36.04 10.61
C HIS A 83 16.19 -35.10 10.54
N MET A 84 15.58 -34.83 11.69
CA MET A 84 14.47 -33.85 11.78
C MET A 84 15.00 -32.42 11.62
N LYS A 85 14.16 -31.47 11.16
CA LYS A 85 14.51 -30.03 11.01
C LYS A 85 15.22 -29.45 12.24
N LYS A 86 14.78 -29.82 13.45
CA LYS A 86 15.37 -29.36 14.72
C LYS A 86 16.80 -29.88 14.97
N ASP A 87 17.16 -30.99 14.34
CA ASP A 87 18.41 -31.72 14.51
C ASP A 87 19.40 -31.49 13.36
N CYS A 88 19.05 -30.62 12.39
CA CYS A 88 19.89 -30.31 11.22
C CYS A 88 21.22 -29.65 11.63
N PRO A 89 22.39 -30.21 11.24
CA PRO A 89 23.71 -29.66 11.55
C PRO A 89 23.90 -28.26 10.99
N LYS A 90 23.50 -28.02 9.73
CA LYS A 90 23.53 -26.69 9.11
C LYS A 90 22.70 -25.68 9.90
N ARG A 91 21.51 -26.06 10.37
CA ARG A 91 20.68 -25.18 11.20
C ARG A 91 21.35 -24.86 12.52
N LYS A 92 22.02 -25.82 13.16
CA LYS A 92 22.78 -25.59 14.40
C LYS A 92 24.01 -24.70 14.16
N GLU A 93 24.72 -24.93 13.06
CA GLU A 93 25.86 -24.12 12.62
C GLU A 93 25.43 -22.68 12.31
N ASP A 94 24.32 -22.49 11.59
CA ASP A 94 23.79 -21.17 11.26
C ASP A 94 23.30 -20.42 12.50
N PHE A 95 22.75 -21.14 13.49
CA PHE A 95 22.43 -20.57 14.81
C PHE A 95 23.69 -20.20 15.60
N ALA A 96 24.73 -21.05 15.58
CA ALA A 96 25.99 -20.79 16.28
C ALA A 96 26.78 -19.64 15.62
N LYS A 97 26.64 -19.45 14.31
CA LYS A 97 27.17 -18.30 13.55
C LYS A 97 26.31 -17.05 13.66
N GLY A 98 25.18 -17.10 14.37
CA GLY A 98 24.33 -15.95 14.65
C GLY A 98 23.47 -15.47 13.48
N TYR A 99 23.29 -16.25 12.41
CA TYR A 99 22.50 -15.84 11.23
C TYR A 99 21.00 -15.67 11.52
N TYR A 100 20.52 -16.13 12.68
CA TYR A 100 19.14 -15.94 13.12
C TYR A 100 19.08 -15.39 14.55
N ARG A 101 19.38 -14.10 14.70
CA ARG A 101 18.71 -13.20 15.67
C ARG A 101 19.00 -11.73 15.35
N THR A 102 17.91 -10.97 15.23
CA THR A 102 17.82 -9.49 15.39
C THR A 102 18.81 -8.65 14.59
N SER A 103 18.41 -8.27 13.38
CA SER A 103 18.64 -6.97 12.69
C SER A 103 18.80 -7.16 11.18
N ILE A 104 17.79 -6.76 10.42
CA ILE A 104 17.86 -6.58 8.97
C ILE A 104 17.21 -5.21 8.70
N PHE A 105 17.90 -4.10 8.44
CA PHE A 105 19.33 -3.80 8.48
C PHE A 105 19.52 -2.29 8.71
N LYS A 106 20.62 -1.91 9.37
CA LYS A 106 21.21 -0.59 9.16
C LYS A 106 21.84 -0.58 7.76
N ALA A 107 21.36 0.32 6.92
CA ALA A 107 21.89 0.84 5.66
C ALA A 107 23.14 0.16 5.07
N ALA A 108 22.99 -0.42 3.86
CA ALA A 108 24.12 -0.67 2.97
C ALA A 108 24.67 0.67 2.47
N LYS A 109 25.94 0.97 2.81
CA LYS A 109 26.74 1.99 2.14
C LYS A 109 27.42 1.39 0.91
N SER A 110 27.17 2.01 -0.25
CA SER A 110 28.05 2.25 -1.42
C SER A 110 28.95 1.13 -1.99
N GLY A 111 28.78 0.83 -3.30
CA GLY A 111 29.88 0.46 -4.21
C GLY A 111 29.62 -0.75 -5.13
N PRO A 112 30.12 -0.76 -6.39
CA PRO A 112 29.62 -1.64 -7.46
C PRO A 112 30.41 -2.95 -7.60
N ALA A 113 29.72 -4.08 -7.71
CA ALA A 113 30.33 -5.33 -8.16
C ALA A 113 29.33 -6.26 -8.87
N LYS A 114 29.43 -6.24 -10.20
CA LYS A 114 29.33 -7.33 -11.19
C LYS A 114 28.25 -8.42 -11.02
N VAL A 115 27.33 -8.36 -11.98
CA VAL A 115 26.48 -9.42 -12.53
C VAL A 115 27.29 -10.67 -12.88
N ALA A 116 26.80 -11.84 -12.49
CA ALA A 116 27.16 -13.12 -13.12
C ALA A 116 25.90 -14.00 -13.25
N ALA A 117 25.68 -14.46 -14.49
CA ALA A 117 24.56 -15.24 -14.96
C ALA A 117 24.54 -16.67 -14.39
N VAL A 118 23.35 -17.25 -14.26
CA VAL A 118 23.15 -18.72 -14.34
C VAL A 118 21.94 -19.01 -15.22
N ARG A 119 22.22 -19.75 -16.29
CA ARG A 119 21.30 -20.29 -17.30
C ARG A 119 20.62 -21.55 -16.77
N ALA A 120 19.30 -21.62 -16.99
CA ALA A 120 18.40 -22.75 -17.23
C ALA A 120 18.76 -24.20 -16.80
N THR A 121 17.78 -24.84 -16.15
CA THR A 121 17.37 -26.22 -16.47
C THR A 121 15.85 -26.31 -16.53
N ARG A 122 15.35 -26.85 -17.66
CA ARG A 122 13.96 -27.21 -17.95
C ARG A 122 13.48 -28.33 -17.01
N SER A 123 12.20 -28.31 -16.67
CA SER A 123 11.40 -29.53 -16.45
C SER A 123 9.97 -29.28 -16.91
N GLU A 124 9.44 -30.28 -17.60
CA GLU A 124 8.28 -30.26 -18.49
C GLU A 124 6.94 -30.05 -17.78
N VAL A 125 6.04 -29.39 -18.50
CA VAL A 125 4.63 -29.18 -18.17
C VAL A 125 3.83 -30.38 -18.66
N ALA A 126 3.11 -31.05 -17.75
CA ALA A 126 2.03 -31.96 -18.13
C ALA A 126 0.76 -31.13 -18.36
N VAL A 127 0.33 -31.06 -19.63
CA VAL A 127 -0.87 -30.39 -20.11
C VAL A 127 -2.09 -31.25 -19.77
N GLY A 128 -2.98 -30.74 -18.93
CA GLY A 128 -4.37 -31.18 -18.83
C GLY A 128 -5.23 -30.35 -19.77
N GLN A 129 -5.97 -31.02 -20.66
CA GLN A 129 -6.78 -30.43 -21.72
C GLN A 129 -7.80 -29.41 -21.21
N VAL A 130 -7.78 -28.22 -21.80
CA VAL A 130 -8.94 -27.31 -21.86
C VAL A 130 -9.18 -27.06 -23.34
N GLU A 131 -10.32 -27.54 -23.85
CA GLU A 131 -10.80 -27.24 -25.19
C GLU A 131 -11.11 -25.74 -25.28
N VAL A 132 -10.44 -25.04 -26.20
CA VAL A 132 -10.76 -23.66 -26.57
C VAL A 132 -11.33 -23.68 -27.98
N ALA A 133 -12.57 -23.23 -28.09
CA ALA A 133 -13.24 -22.99 -29.37
C ALA A 133 -12.51 -21.89 -30.16
N THR A 134 -12.16 -22.20 -31.40
CA THR A 134 -11.57 -21.28 -32.36
C THR A 134 -12.61 -20.32 -32.95
N PRO A 135 -12.31 -19.02 -33.04
CA PRO A 135 -12.79 -18.18 -34.13
C PRO A 135 -11.70 -18.01 -35.20
N SER A 136 -12.17 -18.00 -36.44
CA SER A 136 -11.46 -17.91 -37.70
C SER A 136 -10.78 -16.56 -37.96
N SER A 137 -9.58 -16.65 -38.56
CA SER A 137 -9.00 -15.81 -39.62
C SER A 137 -8.83 -14.29 -39.42
N GLY A 138 -7.57 -13.83 -39.45
CA GLY A 138 -7.19 -12.45 -39.77
C GLY A 138 -5.79 -12.06 -39.28
N ASP A 139 -4.79 -12.13 -40.17
CA ASP A 139 -3.34 -11.97 -39.95
C ASP A 139 -2.85 -10.71 -39.20
N ARG A 140 -1.86 -10.91 -38.31
CA ARG A 140 -0.63 -10.07 -38.17
C ARG A 140 0.54 -10.95 -37.71
N THR A 141 1.63 -10.96 -38.46
CA THR A 141 2.81 -11.84 -38.27
C THR A 141 3.81 -11.28 -37.26
N ALA A 142 4.46 -12.18 -36.52
CA ALA A 142 5.44 -11.92 -35.47
C ALA A 142 6.85 -11.53 -35.99
N THR A 143 6.94 -10.71 -37.04
CA THR A 143 8.22 -10.42 -37.74
C THR A 143 8.81 -9.03 -37.49
N ASP A 144 8.14 -8.16 -36.73
CA ASP A 144 8.61 -6.77 -36.54
C ASP A 144 9.35 -6.53 -35.20
N MET A 145 9.44 -7.54 -34.32
CA MET A 145 10.11 -7.40 -33.00
C MET A 145 11.53 -7.98 -32.94
N GLU A 146 11.95 -8.79 -33.92
CA GLU A 146 13.31 -9.37 -33.96
C GLU A 146 14.30 -8.45 -34.69
N GLN A 147 13.85 -7.55 -35.58
CA GLN A 147 14.73 -6.65 -36.34
C GLN A 147 15.24 -5.44 -35.54
N GLU A 148 14.56 -5.00 -34.48
CA GLU A 148 15.03 -3.87 -33.65
C GLU A 148 16.15 -4.29 -32.68
N ALA A 149 16.16 -5.53 -32.21
CA ALA A 149 17.16 -6.04 -31.27
C ALA A 149 18.54 -6.26 -31.91
N ASP A 150 18.59 -6.72 -33.17
CA ASP A 150 19.85 -6.93 -33.91
C ASP A 150 20.57 -5.62 -34.28
N SER A 151 19.85 -4.50 -34.36
CA SER A 151 20.42 -3.19 -34.74
C SER A 151 21.28 -2.52 -33.65
N LEU A 152 21.05 -2.87 -32.38
CA LEU A 152 21.73 -2.28 -31.22
C LEU A 152 23.04 -3.01 -30.86
N ASP A 153 23.10 -4.32 -31.11
CA ASP A 153 24.31 -5.13 -30.88
C ASP A 153 25.37 -4.89 -31.97
N ASP A 154 24.96 -4.62 -33.22
CA ASP A 154 25.88 -4.30 -34.32
C ASP A 154 26.59 -2.94 -34.12
N LEU A 155 25.88 -1.94 -33.57
CA LEU A 155 26.45 -0.61 -33.29
C LEU A 155 27.51 -0.65 -32.17
N THR A 156 27.28 -1.49 -31.17
CA THR A 156 28.21 -1.69 -30.04
C THR A 156 29.49 -2.41 -30.52
N MET A 157 29.33 -3.39 -31.40
CA MET A 157 30.45 -4.13 -32.01
C MET A 157 31.28 -3.26 -32.96
N GLN A 158 30.65 -2.39 -33.77
CA GLN A 158 31.36 -1.46 -34.65
C GLN A 158 32.17 -0.39 -33.88
N LEU A 159 31.68 0.05 -32.72
CA LEU A 159 32.37 0.99 -31.82
C LEU A 159 33.62 0.37 -31.16
N GLU A 160 33.55 -0.90 -30.78
CA GLU A 160 34.71 -1.64 -30.26
C GLU A 160 35.73 -1.95 -31.35
N TYR A 161 35.29 -2.24 -32.58
CA TYR A 161 36.17 -2.43 -33.73
C TYR A 161 36.93 -1.14 -34.11
N ALA A 162 36.27 0.02 -34.09
CA ALA A 162 36.90 1.32 -34.37
C ALA A 162 37.96 1.72 -33.31
N ARG A 163 37.76 1.35 -32.04
CA ARG A 163 38.75 1.56 -30.96
C ARG A 163 40.02 0.74 -31.13
N SER A 164 39.94 -0.42 -31.79
CA SER A 164 41.08 -1.34 -31.94
C SER A 164 42.09 -0.94 -33.04
N ARG A 165 41.72 -0.03 -33.95
CA ARG A 165 42.50 0.27 -35.18
C ARG A 165 43.23 1.62 -35.21
N LEU A 166 43.07 2.50 -34.22
CA LEU A 166 43.76 3.79 -34.16
C LEU A 166 44.86 3.81 -33.09
N ALA A 167 45.95 3.08 -33.38
CA ALA A 167 47.19 3.14 -32.62
C ALA A 167 48.25 3.97 -33.37
N LEU A 168 48.31 5.28 -33.11
CA LEU A 168 49.43 6.15 -33.50
C LEU A 168 49.84 6.99 -32.28
N PRO A 169 51.06 6.80 -31.70
CA PRO A 169 51.39 7.30 -30.37
C PRO A 169 51.88 8.75 -30.30
N PHE A 170 51.55 9.64 -31.25
CA PHE A 170 52.05 11.03 -31.25
C PHE A 170 50.99 12.15 -31.23
N LEU A 171 49.70 11.82 -31.18
CA LEU A 171 48.61 12.82 -31.11
C LEU A 171 47.80 12.72 -29.80
N ASN A 172 48.42 12.30 -28.70
CA ASN A 172 47.71 11.94 -27.46
C ASN A 172 47.80 12.99 -26.32
N HIS A 173 48.52 14.09 -26.48
CA HIS A 173 48.61 15.10 -25.40
C HIS A 173 47.83 16.39 -25.67
N LEU A 174 47.78 16.89 -26.90
CA LEU A 174 47.04 18.12 -27.22
C LEU A 174 45.53 17.88 -27.39
N VAL A 175 45.11 16.72 -27.91
CA VAL A 175 43.68 16.36 -28.03
C VAL A 175 43.09 15.96 -26.66
N ARG A 176 43.86 15.32 -25.77
CA ARG A 176 43.35 14.87 -24.47
C ARG A 176 43.11 16.00 -23.47
N PHE A 177 43.79 17.14 -23.58
CA PHE A 177 43.55 18.28 -22.70
C PHE A 177 42.43 19.18 -23.23
N GLY A 178 42.43 19.48 -24.54
CA GLY A 178 41.36 20.24 -25.19
C GLY A 178 40.01 19.52 -25.16
N MET A 179 39.98 18.21 -25.38
CA MET A 179 38.74 17.43 -25.39
C MET A 179 38.21 17.13 -23.99
N LYS A 180 39.05 17.12 -22.94
CA LYS A 180 38.57 17.04 -21.54
C LYS A 180 37.96 18.36 -21.05
N VAL A 181 38.52 19.50 -21.46
CA VAL A 181 37.94 20.82 -21.16
C VAL A 181 36.67 21.05 -21.98
N LEU A 182 36.64 20.63 -23.26
CA LEU A 182 35.45 20.73 -24.11
C LEU A 182 34.35 19.74 -23.70
N LEU A 183 34.65 18.49 -23.29
CA LEU A 183 33.64 17.59 -22.71
C LEU A 183 33.17 18.05 -21.33
N ALA A 184 34.02 18.69 -20.51
CA ALA A 184 33.58 19.24 -19.23
C ALA A 184 32.67 20.48 -19.42
N LEU A 185 32.91 21.31 -20.44
CA LEU A 185 32.08 22.48 -20.77
C LEU A 185 30.79 22.13 -21.52
N VAL A 186 30.77 21.04 -22.30
CA VAL A 186 29.55 20.53 -22.96
C VAL A 186 28.71 19.62 -22.02
N ALA A 187 29.29 19.05 -20.98
CA ALA A 187 28.57 18.31 -19.94
C ALA A 187 27.94 19.20 -18.86
N LEU A 188 28.23 20.51 -18.84
CA LEU A 188 27.75 21.43 -17.80
C LEU A 188 26.26 21.86 -17.89
N PRO A 189 25.51 21.65 -19.00
CA PRO A 189 24.05 21.71 -18.96
C PRO A 189 23.35 20.35 -18.95
N TYR A 190 24.06 19.23 -19.09
CA TYR A 190 23.44 17.88 -19.08
C TYR A 190 23.47 17.20 -17.71
N ALA A 191 24.00 17.89 -16.68
CA ALA A 191 23.82 17.52 -15.29
C ALA A 191 22.41 17.93 -14.83
N THR A 192 21.47 16.99 -14.97
CA THR A 192 20.26 16.86 -14.13
C THR A 192 19.37 18.10 -14.03
N GLY A 193 18.71 18.47 -15.11
CA GLY A 193 17.39 19.10 -15.03
C GLY A 193 16.34 18.09 -14.59
N ALA A 194 16.51 17.48 -13.41
CA ALA A 194 15.43 16.72 -12.80
C ALA A 194 14.32 17.73 -12.52
N THR A 195 13.20 17.57 -13.22
CA THR A 195 12.02 18.40 -13.01
C THR A 195 11.62 18.34 -11.55
N ASP A 196 11.76 19.45 -10.83
CA ASP A 196 11.30 19.54 -9.44
C ASP A 196 9.77 19.74 -9.45
N PHE A 197 9.04 18.63 -9.37
CA PHE A 197 7.59 18.65 -9.34
C PHE A 197 7.03 19.36 -8.10
N ASN A 198 7.76 19.40 -6.98
CA ASN A 198 7.34 20.13 -5.80
C ASN A 198 7.42 21.64 -6.03
N ALA A 199 8.50 22.13 -6.65
CA ALA A 199 8.60 23.53 -7.04
C ALA A 199 7.51 23.92 -8.04
N GLN A 200 7.18 23.06 -9.01
CA GLN A 200 6.10 23.32 -9.97
C GLN A 200 4.72 23.32 -9.31
N ALA A 201 4.44 22.33 -8.47
CA ALA A 201 3.20 22.27 -7.71
C ALA A 201 3.06 23.51 -6.81
N LYS A 202 4.13 23.96 -6.17
CA LYS A 202 4.12 25.18 -5.36
C LYS A 202 3.77 26.43 -6.18
N VAL A 203 4.34 26.60 -7.38
CA VAL A 203 3.99 27.74 -8.25
C VAL A 203 2.51 27.72 -8.62
N ILE A 204 1.95 26.54 -8.89
CA ILE A 204 0.52 26.37 -9.19
C ILE A 204 -0.33 26.73 -7.97
N VAL A 205 -0.04 26.12 -6.82
CA VAL A 205 -0.79 26.30 -5.57
C VAL A 205 -0.73 27.74 -5.06
N ASP A 206 0.44 28.39 -5.13
CA ASP A 206 0.61 29.79 -4.71
C ASP A 206 -0.20 30.77 -5.59
N ALA A 207 -0.59 30.36 -6.80
CA ALA A 207 -1.39 31.16 -7.72
C ALA A 207 -2.91 30.89 -7.60
N MET A 208 -3.32 29.85 -6.87
CA MET A 208 -4.72 29.50 -6.69
C MET A 208 -5.42 30.44 -5.70
N THR A 209 -6.67 30.74 -6.00
CA THR A 209 -7.61 31.33 -5.05
C THR A 209 -7.99 30.33 -3.96
N ILE A 210 -8.57 30.80 -2.85
CA ILE A 210 -9.07 29.92 -1.79
C ILE A 210 -10.15 28.96 -2.33
N ASP A 211 -11.06 29.43 -3.19
CA ASP A 211 -12.09 28.59 -3.81
C ASP A 211 -11.49 27.46 -4.67
N GLU A 212 -10.40 27.75 -5.38
CA GLU A 212 -9.69 26.73 -6.16
C GLU A 212 -8.98 25.73 -5.25
N LEU A 213 -8.38 26.17 -4.15
CA LEU A 213 -7.77 25.27 -3.17
C LEU A 213 -8.81 24.35 -2.53
N ILE A 214 -9.95 24.90 -2.07
CA ILE A 214 -11.07 24.12 -1.50
C ILE A 214 -11.61 23.13 -2.53
N GLY A 215 -11.74 23.57 -3.79
CA GLY A 215 -12.11 22.72 -4.91
C GLY A 215 -11.14 21.54 -5.06
N GLN A 216 -9.82 21.79 -5.04
CA GLN A 216 -8.80 20.72 -5.11
C GLN A 216 -8.89 19.72 -3.96
N MET A 217 -9.34 20.16 -2.78
CA MET A 217 -9.59 19.29 -1.61
C MET A 217 -10.88 18.47 -1.72
N THR A 218 -11.69 18.64 -2.78
CA THR A 218 -13.00 18.00 -2.93
C THR A 218 -12.95 16.84 -3.92
N GLN A 219 -13.35 15.65 -3.46
CA GLN A 219 -13.53 14.47 -4.29
C GLN A 219 -14.98 13.98 -4.28
N VAL A 220 -15.54 13.74 -5.48
CA VAL A 220 -16.93 13.30 -5.65
C VAL A 220 -17.06 11.98 -6.42
N ASN A 221 -18.17 11.29 -6.24
CA ASN A 221 -18.42 10.04 -6.95
C ASN A 221 -18.66 10.29 -8.45
N ILE A 222 -18.13 9.42 -9.31
CA ILE A 222 -18.34 9.50 -10.77
C ILE A 222 -19.83 9.48 -11.16
N ASN A 223 -20.70 8.84 -10.38
CA ASN A 223 -22.13 8.75 -10.69
C ASN A 223 -22.82 10.12 -10.76
N TYR A 224 -22.22 11.19 -10.25
CA TYR A 224 -22.71 12.56 -10.43
C TYR A 224 -22.82 12.99 -11.90
N VAL A 225 -21.89 12.51 -12.73
CA VAL A 225 -21.74 12.94 -14.11
C VAL A 225 -22.04 11.83 -15.09
N ILE A 226 -22.67 10.75 -14.62
CA ILE A 226 -23.01 9.59 -15.44
C ILE A 226 -24.52 9.45 -15.50
N GLN A 227 -25.03 9.33 -16.72
CA GLN A 227 -26.42 9.08 -17.01
C GLN A 227 -26.58 7.80 -17.82
N ASP A 228 -27.75 7.17 -17.69
CA ASP A 228 -28.13 6.04 -18.53
C ASP A 228 -28.77 6.58 -19.83
N GLN A 229 -28.15 6.30 -20.97
CA GLN A 229 -28.64 6.66 -22.30
C GLN A 229 -28.60 5.41 -23.20
N ASN A 230 -29.75 5.02 -23.76
CA ASN A 230 -29.87 3.83 -24.63
C ASN A 230 -29.29 2.56 -23.99
N ALA A 231 -29.59 2.33 -22.71
CA ALA A 231 -29.06 1.21 -21.91
C ALA A 231 -27.53 1.18 -21.75
N LYS A 232 -26.85 2.32 -21.97
CA LYS A 232 -25.41 2.51 -21.72
C LYS A 232 -25.21 3.62 -20.70
N LYS A 233 -24.12 3.51 -19.94
CA LYS A 233 -23.61 4.60 -19.11
C LYS A 233 -22.80 5.55 -19.98
N VAL A 234 -23.15 6.83 -19.96
CA VAL A 234 -22.45 7.89 -20.71
C VAL A 234 -22.21 9.09 -19.80
N VAL A 235 -21.19 9.88 -20.12
CA VAL A 235 -20.92 11.14 -19.41
C VAL A 235 -21.99 12.17 -19.77
N ASP A 236 -22.53 12.87 -18.76
CA ASP A 236 -23.36 14.05 -18.92
C ASP A 236 -22.48 15.31 -18.89
N PRO A 237 -22.24 15.97 -20.04
CA PRO A 237 -21.34 17.13 -20.11
C PRO A 237 -21.81 18.30 -19.24
N SER A 238 -23.13 18.48 -19.06
CA SER A 238 -23.67 19.59 -18.27
C SER A 238 -23.34 19.43 -16.79
N LYS A 239 -23.37 18.19 -16.28
CA LYS A 239 -22.98 17.86 -14.92
C LYS A 239 -21.47 17.93 -14.71
N VAL A 240 -20.68 17.59 -15.72
CA VAL A 240 -19.22 17.82 -15.68
C VAL A 240 -18.92 19.32 -15.58
N GLU A 241 -19.59 20.16 -16.39
CA GLU A 241 -19.44 21.61 -16.35
C GLU A 241 -19.85 22.20 -15.00
N GLU A 242 -20.96 21.73 -14.42
CA GLU A 242 -21.41 22.12 -13.07
C GLU A 242 -20.32 21.88 -12.00
N LEU A 243 -19.67 20.71 -12.04
CA LEU A 243 -18.59 20.37 -11.11
C LEU A 243 -17.27 21.06 -11.44
N ALA A 244 -16.96 21.30 -12.72
CA ALA A 244 -15.79 22.06 -13.14
C ALA A 244 -15.86 23.53 -12.69
N ASN A 245 -17.06 24.13 -12.74
CA ASN A 245 -17.31 25.47 -12.22
C ASN A 245 -17.13 25.55 -10.68
N GLN A 246 -17.41 24.44 -9.98
CA GLN A 246 -17.12 24.26 -8.56
C GLN A 246 -15.66 23.85 -8.26
N ARG A 247 -14.80 23.77 -9.28
CA ARG A 247 -13.35 23.58 -9.15
C ARG A 247 -12.92 22.27 -8.47
N ILE A 248 -13.78 21.24 -8.46
CA ILE A 248 -13.45 19.98 -7.78
C ILE A 248 -12.13 19.37 -8.29
N GLY A 249 -11.34 18.81 -7.38
CA GLY A 249 -10.02 18.25 -7.70
C GLY A 249 -10.05 16.80 -8.17
N SER A 250 -11.10 16.06 -7.82
CA SER A 250 -11.09 14.61 -8.02
C SER A 250 -12.45 13.96 -8.23
N TYR A 251 -12.43 12.87 -9.00
CA TYR A 251 -13.52 11.90 -9.10
C TYR A 251 -13.07 10.54 -8.57
N LEU A 252 -14.02 9.72 -8.14
CA LEU A 252 -13.75 8.33 -7.79
C LEU A 252 -14.80 7.32 -8.25
N ASN A 253 -14.49 6.04 -8.01
CA ASN A 253 -15.37 4.88 -8.10
C ASN A 253 -15.66 4.42 -9.54
N SER A 254 -16.36 3.28 -9.65
CA SER A 254 -16.92 2.76 -10.89
C SER A 254 -18.33 3.33 -11.13
N PRO A 255 -18.69 3.70 -12.37
CA PRO A 255 -20.06 4.11 -12.72
C PRO A 255 -21.08 2.97 -12.60
N PHE A 256 -20.61 1.73 -12.38
CA PHE A 256 -21.42 0.54 -12.18
C PHE A 256 -21.56 0.16 -10.69
N SER A 257 -21.03 0.98 -9.77
CA SER A 257 -21.05 0.70 -8.33
C SER A 257 -22.43 0.81 -7.67
N LEU A 258 -23.34 1.63 -8.22
CA LEU A 258 -24.64 1.93 -7.61
C LEU A 258 -25.87 1.53 -8.46
N SER A 259 -25.67 1.00 -9.67
CA SER A 259 -26.78 0.69 -10.59
C SER A 259 -26.60 -0.65 -11.29
N THR A 260 -27.63 -1.49 -11.20
CA THR A 260 -27.76 -2.81 -11.85
C THR A 260 -28.63 -2.76 -13.11
N ALA A 261 -29.00 -1.57 -13.60
CA ALA A 261 -30.05 -1.41 -14.61
C ALA A 261 -29.64 -1.72 -16.06
N ALA A 262 -28.46 -2.31 -16.30
CA ALA A 262 -27.99 -2.63 -17.63
C ALA A 262 -27.48 -4.07 -17.75
N ASN A 263 -27.68 -4.67 -18.93
CA ASN A 263 -26.97 -5.88 -19.38
C ASN A 263 -25.46 -5.65 -19.59
N VAL A 264 -24.95 -4.46 -19.23
CA VAL A 264 -23.54 -4.06 -19.29
C VAL A 264 -23.04 -3.87 -17.86
N THR A 265 -22.06 -4.66 -17.46
CA THR A 265 -21.54 -4.74 -16.08
C THR A 265 -20.21 -4.01 -15.88
N GLY A 266 -19.72 -3.30 -16.89
CA GLY A 266 -18.45 -2.57 -16.84
C GLY A 266 -18.13 -1.85 -18.14
N TRP A 267 -17.04 -1.09 -18.12
CA TRP A 267 -16.44 -0.49 -19.31
C TRP A 267 -15.12 -1.17 -19.64
N SER A 268 -14.85 -1.31 -20.94
CA SER A 268 -13.51 -1.62 -21.45
C SER A 268 -12.53 -0.47 -21.16
N ALA A 269 -11.24 -0.75 -21.26
CA ALA A 269 -10.20 0.27 -21.12
C ALA A 269 -10.40 1.47 -22.07
N THR A 270 -10.90 1.23 -23.29
CA THR A 270 -11.19 2.29 -24.27
C THR A 270 -12.38 3.16 -23.87
N GLU A 271 -13.45 2.55 -23.36
CA GLU A 271 -14.63 3.29 -22.88
C GLU A 271 -14.30 4.12 -21.65
N TRP A 272 -13.58 3.55 -20.69
CA TRP A 272 -13.03 4.27 -19.54
C TRP A 272 -12.20 5.48 -19.96
N ARG A 273 -11.24 5.28 -20.87
CA ARG A 273 -10.38 6.36 -21.35
C ARG A 273 -11.18 7.45 -22.06
N SER A 274 -12.19 7.08 -22.85
CA SER A 274 -13.09 8.03 -23.51
C SER A 274 -13.86 8.88 -22.49
N ALA A 275 -14.46 8.26 -21.48
CA ALA A 275 -15.21 8.96 -20.44
C ALA A 275 -14.31 9.92 -19.64
N ILE A 276 -13.14 9.45 -19.17
CA ILE A 276 -12.20 10.27 -18.41
C ILE A 276 -11.65 11.41 -19.27
N SER A 277 -11.39 11.20 -20.56
CA SER A 277 -10.90 12.25 -21.45
C SER A 277 -11.93 13.39 -21.63
N GLN A 278 -13.23 13.06 -21.70
CA GLN A 278 -14.30 14.07 -21.76
C GLN A 278 -14.34 14.92 -20.48
N ILE A 279 -14.25 14.26 -19.32
CA ILE A 279 -14.20 14.93 -18.01
C ILE A 279 -12.97 15.85 -17.93
N GLN A 280 -11.78 15.32 -18.24
CA GLN A 280 -10.52 16.06 -18.19
C GLN A 280 -10.50 17.26 -19.13
N THR A 281 -11.09 17.14 -20.33
CA THR A 281 -11.14 18.24 -21.31
C THR A 281 -11.91 19.43 -20.74
N THR A 282 -13.07 19.16 -20.12
CA THR A 282 -13.93 20.21 -19.53
C THR A 282 -13.26 20.86 -18.32
N HIS A 283 -12.71 20.04 -17.42
CA HIS A 283 -12.00 20.54 -16.24
C HIS A 283 -10.78 21.37 -16.62
N LYS A 284 -9.91 20.88 -17.51
CA LYS A 284 -8.72 21.61 -17.94
C LYS A 284 -9.06 22.93 -18.64
N ALA A 285 -10.14 22.97 -19.42
CA ALA A 285 -10.62 24.21 -20.04
C ALA A 285 -11.15 25.23 -19.01
N THR A 286 -11.71 24.76 -17.90
CA THR A 286 -12.35 25.59 -16.87
C THR A 286 -11.36 26.06 -15.81
N THR A 287 -10.54 25.15 -15.29
CA THR A 287 -9.67 25.36 -14.11
C THR A 287 -8.19 25.49 -14.46
N GLY A 288 -7.80 25.20 -15.70
CA GLY A 288 -6.39 25.19 -16.13
C GLY A 288 -5.59 23.96 -15.69
N HIS A 289 -6.14 23.10 -14.83
CA HIS A 289 -5.45 21.96 -14.22
C HIS A 289 -6.25 20.66 -14.42
N PRO A 290 -5.60 19.49 -14.56
CA PRO A 290 -6.30 18.22 -14.66
C PRO A 290 -6.88 17.78 -13.31
N ILE A 291 -7.95 16.99 -13.33
CA ILE A 291 -8.42 16.28 -12.12
C ILE A 291 -7.60 15.01 -11.91
N ILE A 292 -7.58 14.50 -10.67
CA ILE A 292 -7.11 13.13 -10.38
C ILE A 292 -8.31 12.19 -10.25
N TYR A 293 -8.24 11.01 -10.86
CA TYR A 293 -9.30 9.99 -10.78
C TYR A 293 -8.80 8.79 -9.97
N GLY A 294 -9.51 8.45 -8.88
CA GLY A 294 -9.19 7.33 -8.01
C GLY A 294 -10.14 6.14 -8.14
N VAL A 295 -9.62 4.91 -8.02
CA VAL A 295 -10.46 3.71 -8.06
C VAL A 295 -9.91 2.58 -7.18
N ASP A 296 -10.80 1.76 -6.61
CA ASP A 296 -10.40 0.51 -5.94
C ASP A 296 -10.00 -0.55 -6.97
N SER A 297 -8.69 -0.67 -7.21
CA SER A 297 -8.06 -1.75 -7.98
C SER A 297 -7.20 -2.63 -7.05
N LEU A 298 -7.86 -3.38 -6.16
CA LEU A 298 -7.22 -4.06 -5.04
C LEU A 298 -6.55 -5.39 -5.41
N HIS A 299 -7.05 -6.06 -6.45
CA HIS A 299 -6.57 -7.37 -6.87
C HIS A 299 -6.43 -7.49 -8.39
N GLY A 300 -5.87 -6.43 -9.00
CA GLY A 300 -5.94 -6.17 -10.44
C GLY A 300 -6.87 -5.00 -10.71
N ALA A 301 -7.02 -4.60 -11.98
CA ALA A 301 -7.92 -3.51 -12.36
C ALA A 301 -9.39 -4.00 -12.38
N ASN A 302 -9.95 -4.32 -11.20
CA ASN A 302 -11.21 -5.05 -11.06
C ASN A 302 -12.47 -4.35 -11.63
N TYR A 303 -12.39 -3.05 -11.95
CA TYR A 303 -13.46 -2.31 -12.62
C TYR A 303 -13.24 -2.10 -14.13
N VAL A 304 -12.15 -2.63 -14.68
CA VAL A 304 -11.85 -2.57 -16.10
C VAL A 304 -12.15 -3.93 -16.72
N GLN A 305 -13.06 -3.96 -17.70
CA GLN A 305 -13.41 -5.21 -18.36
C GLN A 305 -12.19 -5.84 -19.05
N ASN A 306 -12.11 -7.17 -18.96
CA ASN A 306 -11.04 -8.00 -19.51
C ASN A 306 -9.64 -7.71 -18.93
N ALA A 307 -9.55 -6.97 -17.83
CA ALA A 307 -8.30 -6.83 -17.10
C ALA A 307 -7.93 -8.12 -16.36
N VAL A 308 -6.64 -8.27 -16.05
CA VAL A 308 -6.16 -9.43 -15.29
C VAL A 308 -6.57 -9.28 -13.83
N LEU A 309 -7.29 -10.28 -13.30
CA LEU A 309 -7.58 -10.40 -11.88
C LEU A 309 -6.63 -11.38 -11.22
N PHE A 310 -6.17 -11.01 -10.03
CA PHE A 310 -5.34 -11.80 -9.15
C PHE A 310 -6.17 -12.30 -7.97
N PRO A 311 -5.67 -13.30 -7.21
CA PRO A 311 -6.19 -13.58 -5.89
C PRO A 311 -6.19 -12.32 -5.01
N HIS A 312 -7.11 -12.26 -4.04
CA HIS A 312 -7.08 -11.20 -3.04
C HIS A 312 -5.74 -11.18 -2.27
N GLN A 313 -5.40 -10.04 -1.69
CA GLN A 313 -4.10 -9.80 -1.07
C GLN A 313 -3.76 -10.82 0.02
N ILE A 314 -4.76 -11.45 0.67
CA ILE A 314 -4.50 -12.49 1.68
C ILE A 314 -3.85 -13.74 1.08
N ASN A 315 -4.24 -14.11 -0.14
CA ASN A 315 -3.64 -15.21 -0.88
C ASN A 315 -2.24 -14.85 -1.38
N VAL A 316 -2.01 -13.57 -1.69
CA VAL A 316 -0.68 -13.05 -2.05
C VAL A 316 0.23 -13.05 -0.83
N GLY A 317 -0.27 -12.68 0.35
CA GLY A 317 0.44 -12.82 1.61
C GLY A 317 0.85 -14.27 1.89
N ALA A 318 -0.03 -15.23 1.59
CA ALA A 318 0.22 -16.65 1.78
C ALA A 318 1.32 -17.23 0.87
N THR A 319 1.76 -16.52 -0.18
CA THR A 319 2.91 -16.96 -0.99
C THR A 319 4.24 -16.71 -0.30
N PHE A 320 4.29 -15.78 0.65
CA PHE A 320 5.55 -15.25 1.22
C PHE A 320 6.56 -14.79 0.14
N ASP A 321 6.06 -14.39 -1.03
CA ASP A 321 6.84 -13.93 -2.18
C ASP A 321 6.54 -12.46 -2.53
N PRO A 322 7.35 -11.51 -2.04
CA PRO A 322 7.24 -10.11 -2.43
C PRO A 322 7.45 -9.86 -3.93
N ALA A 323 8.20 -10.70 -4.65
CA ALA A 323 8.36 -10.53 -6.09
C ALA A 323 7.03 -10.79 -6.82
N PHE A 324 6.22 -11.73 -6.33
CA PHE A 324 4.85 -11.95 -6.82
C PHE A 324 3.96 -10.74 -6.53
N ALA A 325 4.00 -10.18 -5.32
CA ALA A 325 3.25 -8.96 -4.97
C ALA A 325 3.64 -7.77 -5.86
N SER A 326 4.93 -7.62 -6.19
CA SER A 326 5.40 -6.60 -7.12
C SER A 326 4.85 -6.79 -8.54
N GLN A 327 4.84 -8.03 -9.04
CA GLN A 327 4.27 -8.34 -10.35
C GLN A 327 2.77 -8.03 -10.39
N MET A 328 2.01 -8.47 -9.38
CA MET A 328 0.60 -8.11 -9.24
C MET A 328 0.40 -6.58 -9.29
N GLY A 329 1.20 -5.82 -8.54
CA GLY A 329 1.18 -4.35 -8.58
C GLY A 329 1.46 -3.79 -9.97
N ARG A 330 2.40 -4.38 -10.72
CA ARG A 330 2.69 -3.97 -12.11
C ARG A 330 1.51 -4.18 -13.04
N PHE A 331 0.82 -5.32 -12.95
CA PHE A 331 -0.36 -5.58 -13.77
C PHE A 331 -1.54 -4.67 -13.38
N ALA A 332 -1.78 -4.47 -12.08
CA ALA A 332 -2.81 -3.56 -11.59
C ALA A 332 -2.56 -2.11 -12.08
N GLY A 333 -1.33 -1.61 -11.95
CA GLY A 333 -0.95 -0.28 -12.45
C GLY A 333 -1.07 -0.16 -13.97
N ARG A 334 -0.57 -1.13 -14.74
CA ARG A 334 -0.65 -1.14 -16.21
C ARG A 334 -2.10 -1.10 -16.70
N ASP A 335 -2.95 -1.99 -16.20
CA ASP A 335 -4.33 -2.15 -16.69
C ASP A 335 -5.21 -0.97 -16.25
N THR A 336 -4.98 -0.43 -15.04
CA THR A 336 -5.66 0.79 -14.56
C THR A 336 -5.25 2.01 -15.39
N ARG A 337 -3.96 2.15 -15.71
CA ARG A 337 -3.48 3.21 -16.60
C ARG A 337 -4.00 3.06 -18.02
N ALA A 338 -4.20 1.84 -18.50
CA ALA A 338 -4.82 1.59 -19.79
C ALA A 338 -6.27 2.11 -19.85
N ALA A 339 -6.96 2.23 -18.70
CA ALA A 339 -8.26 2.87 -18.58
C ALA A 339 -8.19 4.42 -18.44
N GLY A 340 -6.99 5.01 -18.40
CA GLY A 340 -6.81 6.46 -18.19
C GLY A 340 -6.87 6.92 -16.73
N ILE A 341 -6.85 5.98 -15.79
CA ILE A 341 -6.91 6.22 -14.34
C ILE A 341 -5.47 6.23 -13.79
N HIS A 342 -5.17 7.22 -12.94
CA HIS A 342 -3.81 7.47 -12.45
C HIS A 342 -3.66 7.30 -10.93
N TRP A 343 -4.70 6.81 -10.24
CA TRP A 343 -4.67 6.63 -8.80
C TRP A 343 -5.44 5.38 -8.36
N ILE A 344 -4.77 4.49 -7.64
CA ILE A 344 -5.33 3.25 -7.09
C ILE A 344 -5.47 3.37 -5.58
N PHE A 345 -6.66 3.07 -5.06
CA PHE A 345 -6.93 3.00 -3.63
C PHE A 345 -6.45 1.66 -3.03
N GLY A 346 -5.13 1.45 -3.02
CA GLY A 346 -4.51 0.27 -2.43
C GLY A 346 -2.98 0.35 -2.43
N PRO A 347 -2.31 -0.50 -1.64
CA PRO A 347 -2.86 -1.71 -0.96
C PRO A 347 -3.51 -1.47 0.42
N CYS A 348 -4.20 -2.50 0.94
CA CYS A 348 -4.68 -2.54 2.32
C CYS A 348 -3.60 -3.16 3.23
N LEU A 349 -3.12 -2.38 4.20
CA LEU A 349 -1.93 -2.67 5.01
C LEU A 349 -2.26 -3.01 6.47
N ASP A 350 -3.53 -3.23 6.76
CA ASP A 350 -4.02 -3.61 8.08
C ASP A 350 -3.61 -5.05 8.45
N PRO A 351 -2.92 -5.30 9.58
CA PRO A 351 -2.72 -6.66 10.10
C PRO A 351 -3.92 -7.08 10.96
N PRO A 352 -4.85 -7.91 10.44
CA PRO A 352 -6.11 -8.24 11.11
C PRO A 352 -5.88 -8.97 12.43
N ARG A 353 -6.57 -8.52 13.49
CA ARG A 353 -6.51 -9.17 14.80
C ARG A 353 -7.72 -10.00 15.17
N HIS A 354 -8.80 -9.86 14.43
CA HIS A 354 -10.01 -10.63 14.62
C HIS A 354 -10.47 -11.29 13.32
N LYS A 355 -10.55 -12.62 13.31
CA LYS A 355 -10.94 -13.42 12.12
C LYS A 355 -12.35 -13.12 11.59
N GLY A 356 -13.21 -12.55 12.43
CA GLY A 356 -14.56 -12.12 12.07
C GLY A 356 -14.61 -10.80 11.30
N TRP A 357 -13.48 -10.09 11.17
CA TRP A 357 -13.42 -8.85 10.42
C TRP A 357 -13.68 -9.09 8.93
N PRO A 358 -14.73 -8.51 8.35
CA PRO A 358 -15.21 -8.90 7.03
C PRO A 358 -14.28 -8.52 5.89
N ARG A 359 -13.30 -7.63 6.14
CA ARG A 359 -12.33 -7.15 5.15
C ARG A 359 -10.97 -7.88 5.22
N ILE A 360 -10.90 -8.99 5.97
CA ILE A 360 -9.64 -9.74 6.18
C ILE A 360 -8.96 -10.17 4.87
N MET A 361 -9.74 -10.49 3.83
CA MET A 361 -9.22 -10.90 2.53
C MET A 361 -8.44 -9.79 1.81
N GLU A 362 -8.74 -8.53 2.12
CA GLU A 362 -8.07 -7.37 1.51
C GLU A 362 -6.64 -7.19 2.01
N THR A 363 -6.24 -7.83 3.11
CA THR A 363 -4.94 -7.66 3.76
C THR A 363 -3.93 -8.70 3.31
N PHE A 364 -2.64 -8.53 3.59
CA PHE A 364 -1.61 -9.57 3.36
C PHE A 364 -1.46 -10.58 4.52
N GLY A 365 -2.36 -10.56 5.50
CA GLY A 365 -2.34 -11.47 6.65
C GLY A 365 -1.98 -10.80 7.97
N GLU A 366 -1.96 -11.59 9.04
CA GLU A 366 -1.95 -11.08 10.41
C GLU A 366 -0.57 -10.65 10.94
N ASP A 367 0.50 -10.97 10.22
CA ASP A 367 1.87 -10.69 10.63
C ASP A 367 2.36 -9.35 10.04
N PRO A 368 2.67 -8.36 10.88
CA PRO A 368 3.09 -7.02 10.42
C PRO A 368 4.31 -7.03 9.49
N ALA A 369 5.25 -7.97 9.63
CA ALA A 369 6.43 -8.02 8.79
C ALA A 369 6.08 -8.54 7.38
N VAL A 370 5.23 -9.56 7.28
CA VAL A 370 4.69 -10.02 5.99
C VAL A 370 3.94 -8.89 5.28
N VAL A 371 3.05 -8.19 6.01
CA VAL A 371 2.30 -7.07 5.42
C VAL A 371 3.23 -5.93 4.95
N ALA A 372 4.26 -5.61 5.73
CA ALA A 372 5.26 -4.60 5.35
C ALA A 372 6.04 -4.98 4.08
N ASP A 373 6.52 -6.22 3.99
CA ASP A 373 7.31 -6.68 2.84
C ASP A 373 6.45 -6.76 1.55
N MET A 374 5.23 -7.28 1.66
CA MET A 374 4.28 -7.35 0.54
C MET A 374 3.81 -5.95 0.12
N GLY A 375 3.47 -5.11 1.10
CA GLY A 375 3.04 -3.72 0.91
C GLY A 375 4.08 -2.89 0.15
N ARG A 376 5.35 -2.95 0.56
CA ARG A 376 6.45 -2.29 -0.16
C ARG A 376 6.53 -2.76 -1.61
N ALA A 377 6.45 -4.06 -1.83
CA ALA A 377 6.64 -4.64 -3.16
C ALA A 377 5.50 -4.30 -4.12
N ILE A 378 4.24 -4.38 -3.68
CA ILE A 378 3.08 -4.03 -4.51
C ILE A 378 3.05 -2.53 -4.84
N VAL A 379 3.38 -1.65 -3.89
CA VAL A 379 3.49 -0.20 -4.11
C VAL A 379 4.50 0.12 -5.20
N GLN A 380 5.69 -0.48 -5.14
CA GLN A 380 6.71 -0.32 -6.18
C GLN A 380 6.23 -0.80 -7.54
N GLY A 381 5.47 -1.90 -7.59
CA GLY A 381 4.89 -2.41 -8.83
C GLY A 381 3.86 -1.46 -9.43
N ILE A 382 2.91 -0.96 -8.62
CA ILE A 382 1.89 0.00 -9.03
C ILE A 382 2.56 1.27 -9.57
N GLN A 383 3.45 1.88 -8.78
CA GLN A 383 4.05 3.17 -9.12
C GLN A 383 5.05 3.10 -10.29
N SER A 384 5.62 1.93 -10.60
CA SER A 384 6.43 1.73 -11.81
C SER A 384 5.65 1.94 -13.13
N ASN A 385 4.33 1.99 -13.06
CA ASN A 385 3.45 2.29 -14.20
C ASN A 385 2.94 3.74 -14.22
N ASN A 386 3.53 4.66 -13.44
CA ASN A 386 3.06 6.05 -13.31
C ASN A 386 1.59 6.14 -12.86
N VAL A 387 1.24 5.32 -11.87
CA VAL A 387 -0.05 5.33 -11.18
C VAL A 387 0.25 5.47 -9.69
N ALA A 388 -0.40 6.43 -9.02
CA ALA A 388 -0.24 6.64 -7.59
C ALA A 388 -0.86 5.46 -6.82
N ALA A 389 -0.11 4.90 -5.87
CA ALA A 389 -0.62 3.94 -4.90
C ALA A 389 -1.09 4.67 -3.63
N CYS A 390 -2.02 4.06 -2.92
CA CYS A 390 -2.66 4.63 -1.74
C CYS A 390 -2.68 3.61 -0.60
N PHE A 391 -1.90 3.83 0.47
CA PHE A 391 -2.00 2.96 1.63
C PHE A 391 -3.37 3.11 2.28
N LYS A 392 -3.94 2.03 2.80
CA LYS A 392 -5.16 2.12 3.60
C LYS A 392 -5.30 0.96 4.60
N HIS A 393 -6.12 1.07 5.64
CA HIS A 393 -6.76 2.30 6.11
C HIS A 393 -5.97 2.80 7.31
N TYR A 394 -5.37 3.97 7.18
CA TYR A 394 -4.47 4.50 8.20
C TYR A 394 -5.32 5.03 9.37
N ILE A 395 -5.26 4.53 10.59
CA ILE A 395 -4.49 3.37 11.06
C ILE A 395 -5.27 2.59 12.11
N GLY A 396 -5.09 1.26 12.12
CA GLY A 396 -5.59 0.39 13.18
C GLY A 396 -6.99 -0.17 12.92
N TYR A 397 -7.52 -0.02 11.71
CA TYR A 397 -8.89 -0.37 11.35
C TYR A 397 -9.26 -1.81 11.68
N SER A 398 -8.35 -2.73 11.40
CA SER A 398 -8.56 -4.16 11.66
C SER A 398 -8.33 -4.59 13.12
N GLY A 399 -8.04 -3.64 14.01
CA GLY A 399 -7.79 -3.85 15.44
C GLY A 399 -9.04 -3.97 16.30
N SER A 400 -10.25 -3.93 15.71
CA SER A 400 -11.50 -4.05 16.45
C SER A 400 -11.58 -5.37 17.23
N ALA A 401 -11.83 -5.26 18.54
CA ALA A 401 -12.00 -6.41 19.42
C ALA A 401 -13.27 -7.23 19.13
N SER A 402 -14.31 -6.59 18.56
CA SER A 402 -15.53 -7.28 18.14
C SER A 402 -15.37 -7.96 16.78
N GLY A 403 -14.40 -7.51 15.98
CA GLY A 403 -14.25 -7.86 14.58
C GLY A 403 -15.38 -7.36 13.68
N LYS A 404 -16.28 -6.50 14.16
CA LYS A 404 -17.25 -5.86 13.26
C LYS A 404 -16.56 -4.74 12.50
N ASP A 405 -17.04 -4.51 11.29
CA ASP A 405 -16.53 -3.43 10.48
C ASP A 405 -16.87 -2.06 11.08
N ARG A 406 -15.91 -1.12 11.01
CA ARG A 406 -16.02 0.27 11.51
C ARG A 406 -16.29 0.43 13.01
N ASP A 407 -16.32 -0.66 13.77
CA ASP A 407 -16.42 -0.59 15.23
C ASP A 407 -15.22 0.17 15.82
N PRO A 408 -15.42 0.90 16.93
CA PRO A 408 -14.32 1.59 17.62
C PRO A 408 -13.18 0.64 17.99
N VAL A 409 -11.97 1.17 17.95
CA VAL A 409 -10.74 0.41 18.21
C VAL A 409 -10.05 1.00 19.43
N THR A 410 -9.68 0.14 20.38
CA THR A 410 -8.87 0.53 21.54
C THR A 410 -7.53 -0.18 21.47
N LEU A 411 -6.45 0.59 21.33
CA LEU A 411 -5.10 0.08 21.22
C LEU A 411 -4.18 0.82 22.18
N SER A 412 -3.31 0.07 22.84
CA SER A 412 -2.15 0.67 23.49
C SER A 412 -1.23 1.29 22.45
N LYS A 413 -0.45 2.31 22.87
CA LYS A 413 0.61 2.87 22.02
C LYS A 413 1.59 1.80 21.53
N HIS A 414 1.84 0.78 22.34
CA HIS A 414 2.71 -0.32 21.96
C HIS A 414 2.13 -1.12 20.78
N GLU A 415 0.85 -1.50 20.84
CA GLU A 415 0.19 -2.22 19.73
C GLU A 415 0.12 -1.36 18.48
N LEU A 416 -0.30 -0.09 18.61
CA LEU A 416 -0.38 0.83 17.47
C LEU A 416 0.98 0.94 16.75
N LEU A 417 2.07 1.16 17.49
CA LEU A 417 3.38 1.40 16.91
C LEU A 417 4.11 0.13 16.44
N ASN A 418 3.92 -1.02 17.10
CA ASN A 418 4.65 -2.25 16.77
C ASN A 418 3.89 -3.21 15.86
N ILE A 419 2.56 -3.09 15.78
CA ILE A 419 1.72 -3.96 14.94
C ILE A 419 1.21 -3.17 13.75
N PHE A 420 0.44 -2.10 13.99
CA PHE A 420 -0.30 -1.45 12.92
C PHE A 420 0.54 -0.45 12.13
N MET A 421 1.51 0.23 12.75
CA MET A 421 2.31 1.27 12.07
C MET A 421 3.37 0.69 11.13
N LEU A 422 3.93 -0.48 11.46
CA LEU A 422 5.06 -1.06 10.74
C LEU A 422 4.82 -1.18 9.21
N PRO A 423 3.66 -1.68 8.73
CA PRO A 423 3.39 -1.73 7.29
C PRO A 423 3.33 -0.36 6.62
N PHE A 424 2.69 0.64 7.26
CA PHE A 424 2.60 2.00 6.72
C PHE A 424 3.97 2.66 6.62
N LYS A 425 4.81 2.52 7.65
CA LYS A 425 6.19 3.01 7.59
C LYS A 425 6.95 2.39 6.43
N ALA A 426 6.81 1.09 6.21
CA ALA A 426 7.53 0.39 5.15
C ALA A 426 7.18 0.91 3.74
N VAL A 427 5.91 1.29 3.49
CA VAL A 427 5.51 1.87 2.20
C VAL A 427 5.81 3.36 2.08
N ILE A 428 5.79 4.12 3.19
CA ILE A 428 6.24 5.51 3.22
C ILE A 428 7.74 5.58 2.88
N ASP A 429 8.56 4.74 3.52
CA ASP A 429 9.99 4.62 3.20
C ASP A 429 10.24 4.17 1.74
N ALA A 430 9.25 3.51 1.11
CA ALA A 430 9.29 3.08 -0.28
C ALA A 430 8.79 4.14 -1.27
N GLY A 431 8.40 5.32 -0.78
CA GLY A 431 7.94 6.44 -1.59
C GLY A 431 6.50 6.30 -2.10
N ILE A 432 5.60 5.73 -1.30
CA ILE A 432 4.17 5.74 -1.63
C ILE A 432 3.64 7.18 -1.78
N MET A 433 2.80 7.43 -2.78
CA MET A 433 2.36 8.78 -3.16
C MET A 433 1.16 9.30 -2.38
N THR A 434 0.24 8.42 -1.95
CA THR A 434 -0.98 8.84 -1.25
C THR A 434 -1.30 7.91 -0.07
N GLY A 435 -2.17 8.38 0.81
CA GLY A 435 -2.73 7.61 1.91
C GLY A 435 -4.24 7.81 2.01
N MET A 436 -4.94 6.84 2.60
CA MET A 436 -6.35 6.94 2.96
C MET A 436 -6.50 6.70 4.46
N ASP A 437 -7.25 7.58 5.11
CA ASP A 437 -7.55 7.53 6.55
C ASP A 437 -8.59 6.42 6.85
N SER A 438 -8.95 6.21 8.12
CA SER A 438 -9.79 5.09 8.58
C SER A 438 -11.20 5.52 8.99
N TYR A 439 -12.18 4.60 8.95
CA TYR A 439 -13.52 4.92 9.47
C TYR A 439 -13.62 5.04 10.99
N ILE A 440 -12.65 4.52 11.73
CA ILE A 440 -12.82 4.17 13.15
C ILE A 440 -12.68 5.37 14.07
N ALA A 441 -13.26 5.25 15.27
CA ALA A 441 -12.78 5.97 16.43
C ALA A 441 -11.65 5.17 17.09
N LEU A 442 -10.42 5.70 17.04
CA LEU A 442 -9.26 5.11 17.69
C LEU A 442 -9.08 5.71 19.08
N ASN A 443 -9.16 4.87 20.11
CA ASN A 443 -9.12 5.29 21.52
C ASN A 443 -10.13 6.41 21.85
N GLY A 444 -11.30 6.35 21.23
CA GLY A 444 -12.40 7.31 21.44
C GLY A 444 -12.36 8.57 20.58
N VAL A 445 -11.39 8.70 19.67
CA VAL A 445 -11.29 9.86 18.75
C VAL A 445 -11.38 9.36 17.29
N PRO A 446 -12.35 9.82 16.49
CA PRO A 446 -12.39 9.55 15.05
C PRO A 446 -11.07 9.88 14.38
N THR A 447 -10.57 8.99 13.52
CA THR A 447 -9.26 9.19 12.87
C THR A 447 -9.22 10.45 11.99
N SER A 448 -10.33 10.79 11.34
CA SER A 448 -10.56 12.05 10.63
C SER A 448 -10.44 13.32 11.47
N ALA A 449 -10.32 13.23 12.80
CA ALA A 449 -10.01 14.35 13.71
C ALA A 449 -8.94 13.96 14.75
N ASN A 450 -8.07 13.01 14.42
CA ASN A 450 -7.06 12.50 15.34
C ASN A 450 -5.67 13.06 15.04
N ARG A 451 -5.33 14.15 15.75
CA ARG A 451 -4.04 14.85 15.63
C ARG A 451 -2.85 13.94 15.92
N GLN A 452 -2.98 13.03 16.88
CA GLN A 452 -1.87 12.17 17.30
C GLN A 452 -1.45 11.20 16.19
N THR A 453 -2.39 10.70 15.40
CA THR A 453 -2.09 9.75 14.32
C THR A 453 -1.82 10.43 13.00
N SER A 454 -2.62 11.42 12.61
CA SER A 454 -2.51 12.07 11.29
C SER A 454 -1.46 13.18 11.26
N ILE A 455 -1.25 13.95 12.33
CA ILE A 455 -0.27 15.04 12.34
C ILE A 455 1.03 14.61 13.02
N ASP A 456 0.94 14.18 14.28
CA ASP A 456 2.14 13.87 15.06
C ASP A 456 2.84 12.61 14.50
N LEU A 457 2.10 11.50 14.32
CA LEU A 457 2.70 10.28 13.79
C LEU A 457 2.96 10.35 12.27
N LEU A 458 1.95 10.62 11.44
CA LEU A 458 2.10 10.52 9.97
C LEU A 458 2.98 11.64 9.39
N ARG A 459 2.69 12.92 9.69
CA ARG A 459 3.46 14.05 9.15
C ARG A 459 4.77 14.27 9.90
N THR A 460 4.74 14.25 11.23
CA THR A 460 5.91 14.65 12.03
C THR A 460 6.90 13.50 12.22
N ASP A 461 6.47 12.31 12.62
CA ASP A 461 7.39 11.20 12.91
C ASP A 461 7.74 10.39 11.65
N LEU A 462 6.74 10.05 10.83
CA LEU A 462 6.92 9.24 9.62
C LEU A 462 7.32 10.05 8.38
N LYS A 463 7.19 11.38 8.43
CA LYS A 463 7.57 12.31 7.34
C LYS A 463 6.87 11.99 6.02
N PHE A 464 5.62 11.57 6.07
CA PHE A 464 4.83 11.36 4.87
C PHE A 464 4.49 12.69 4.18
N ASP A 465 5.03 12.87 2.98
CA ASP A 465 4.93 14.09 2.15
C ASP A 465 3.94 13.94 0.98
N GLY A 466 3.32 12.77 0.84
CA GLY A 466 2.19 12.57 -0.08
C GLY A 466 0.89 13.15 0.48
N PHE A 467 -0.23 12.99 -0.24
CA PHE A 467 -1.51 13.50 0.26
C PHE A 467 -2.36 12.40 0.93
N LEU A 468 -3.13 12.78 1.95
CA LEU A 468 -4.04 11.93 2.72
C LEU A 468 -5.49 12.26 2.34
N VAL A 469 -6.21 11.28 1.79
CA VAL A 469 -7.64 11.38 1.49
C VAL A 469 -8.45 10.76 2.62
N SER A 470 -9.64 11.29 2.90
CA SER A 470 -10.59 10.63 3.79
C SER A 470 -11.12 9.35 3.14
N ASP A 471 -11.58 8.40 3.93
CA ASP A 471 -12.46 7.35 3.40
C ASP A 471 -13.86 7.93 3.12
N TRP A 472 -14.74 7.12 2.54
CA TRP A 472 -16.08 7.50 2.08
C TRP A 472 -16.92 8.13 3.21
N GLU A 473 -17.26 9.42 3.08
CA GLU A 473 -18.01 10.18 4.09
C GLU A 473 -17.38 10.24 5.49
N GLU A 474 -16.10 9.85 5.64
CA GLU A 474 -15.45 9.68 6.95
C GLU A 474 -15.52 10.95 7.81
N ILE A 475 -15.40 12.14 7.20
CA ILE A 475 -15.56 13.42 7.91
C ILE A 475 -16.98 13.54 8.45
N TYR A 476 -18.00 13.29 7.63
CA TYR A 476 -19.41 13.42 8.04
C TYR A 476 -19.87 12.33 9.01
N MET A 477 -19.22 11.16 8.99
CA MET A 477 -19.43 10.12 9.98
C MET A 477 -19.15 10.61 11.42
N MET A 478 -18.32 11.64 11.62
CA MET A 478 -18.13 12.26 12.93
C MET A 478 -19.46 12.75 13.54
N GLN A 479 -20.37 13.23 12.71
CA GLN A 479 -21.69 13.67 13.17
C GLN A 479 -22.63 12.48 13.39
N TYR A 480 -22.92 11.72 12.32
CA TYR A 480 -24.06 10.80 12.34
C TYR A 480 -23.72 9.40 12.89
N PHE A 481 -22.46 9.00 12.87
CA PHE A 481 -22.02 7.66 13.30
C PHE A 481 -21.30 7.72 14.63
N HIS A 482 -20.25 8.54 14.74
CA HIS A 482 -19.43 8.65 15.97
C HIS A 482 -20.05 9.54 17.04
N GLN A 483 -21.00 10.42 16.67
CA GLN A 483 -21.58 11.44 17.56
C GLN A 483 -20.50 12.32 18.23
N TYR A 484 -19.41 12.56 17.51
CA TYR A 484 -18.26 13.36 17.92
C TYR A 484 -18.41 14.84 17.52
N ALA A 485 -19.13 15.10 16.42
CA ALA A 485 -19.43 16.44 15.94
C ALA A 485 -20.93 16.75 16.05
N THR A 486 -21.28 18.02 16.30
CA THR A 486 -22.69 18.42 16.47
C THR A 486 -23.46 18.52 15.16
N ASN A 487 -22.78 18.82 14.05
CA ASN A 487 -23.31 18.95 12.70
C ASN A 487 -22.17 18.78 11.67
N ARG A 488 -22.47 18.89 10.37
CA ARG A 488 -21.47 18.78 9.30
C ARG A 488 -20.41 19.87 9.37
N ASP A 489 -20.79 21.11 9.70
CA ASP A 489 -19.87 22.25 9.83
C ASP A 489 -18.83 22.00 10.93
N ASP A 490 -19.28 21.54 12.10
CA ASP A 490 -18.40 21.15 13.22
C ASP A 490 -17.51 19.95 12.84
N ALA A 491 -18.02 19.01 12.04
CA ALA A 491 -17.23 17.88 11.56
C ALA A 491 -16.11 18.33 10.62
N VAL A 492 -16.41 19.18 9.62
CA VAL A 492 -15.39 19.73 8.72
C VAL A 492 -14.38 20.58 9.50
N PHE A 493 -14.85 21.44 10.42
CA PHE A 493 -13.98 22.25 11.26
C PHE A 493 -13.00 21.39 12.07
N LYS A 494 -13.48 20.33 12.73
CA LYS A 494 -12.64 19.37 13.48
C LYS A 494 -11.66 18.65 12.56
N ALA A 495 -12.10 18.19 11.40
CA ALA A 495 -11.22 17.51 10.45
C ALA A 495 -10.06 18.42 10.01
N MET A 496 -10.35 19.67 9.65
CA MET A 496 -9.32 20.60 9.17
C MET A 496 -8.41 21.14 10.29
N SER A 497 -8.91 21.20 11.53
CA SER A 497 -8.15 21.70 12.68
C SER A 497 -7.31 20.63 13.37
N ASP A 498 -7.83 19.41 13.44
CA ASP A 498 -7.31 18.32 14.26
C ASP A 498 -6.80 17.12 13.43
N SER A 499 -6.81 17.20 12.09
CA SER A 499 -6.20 16.19 11.23
C SER A 499 -5.32 16.78 10.14
N SER A 500 -4.64 15.91 9.38
CA SER A 500 -3.88 16.28 8.18
C SER A 500 -4.54 15.80 6.88
N LEU A 501 -5.87 15.68 6.86
CA LEU A 501 -6.61 15.33 5.64
C LEU A 501 -6.44 16.44 4.59
N ASP A 502 -5.98 16.06 3.41
CA ASP A 502 -5.77 16.99 2.28
C ASP A 502 -6.93 16.93 1.27
N MET A 503 -7.71 15.85 1.27
CA MET A 503 -8.83 15.67 0.36
C MET A 503 -10.00 14.98 1.07
N SER A 504 -11.20 15.52 0.93
CA SER A 504 -12.45 14.95 1.41
C SER A 504 -13.09 14.09 0.33
N MET A 505 -13.30 12.81 0.62
CA MET A 505 -14.16 11.92 -0.15
C MET A 505 -15.62 12.13 0.28
N VAL A 506 -16.28 13.13 -0.31
CA VAL A 506 -17.56 13.67 0.18
C VAL A 506 -18.70 12.65 0.16
N PRO A 507 -18.80 11.73 -0.81
CA PRO A 507 -18.71 11.88 -2.26
C PRO A 507 -20.11 12.03 -2.92
N THR A 508 -21.14 12.24 -2.09
CA THR A 508 -22.57 12.22 -2.41
C THR A 508 -23.22 13.60 -2.46
N ASP A 509 -22.40 14.67 -2.44
CA ASP A 509 -22.74 16.07 -2.70
C ASP A 509 -21.45 16.90 -2.86
N THR A 510 -21.59 18.21 -3.00
CA THR A 510 -20.47 19.19 -2.98
C THR A 510 -20.52 20.09 -1.74
N SER A 511 -21.24 19.68 -0.69
CA SER A 511 -21.47 20.51 0.50
C SER A 511 -20.17 20.87 1.24
N PHE A 512 -19.13 20.05 1.12
CA PHE A 512 -17.81 20.33 1.68
C PHE A 512 -17.27 21.70 1.24
N ILE A 513 -17.47 22.07 -0.03
CA ILE A 513 -17.01 23.35 -0.59
C ILE A 513 -17.71 24.53 0.09
N GLY A 514 -19.00 24.41 0.37
CA GLY A 514 -19.77 25.49 1.00
C GLY A 514 -19.58 25.60 2.51
N ILE A 515 -19.00 24.57 3.14
CA ILE A 515 -18.72 24.53 4.58
C ILE A 515 -17.32 25.11 4.88
N MET A 516 -16.35 24.81 4.01
CA MET A 516 -14.99 25.38 4.04
C MET A 516 -15.02 26.87 3.69
#